data_AF-A0A938B731-F1
#
_entry.id   AF-A0A938B731-F1
#
_cell.length_a   1.000
_cell.length_b   1.000
_cell.length_c   1.000
_cell.angle_alpha   90.00
_cell.angle_beta   90.00
_cell.angle_gamma   90.00
#
_symmetry.space_group_name_H-M   'P 1'
#
loop_
_entity.id
_entity.type
_entity.pdbx_description
1 polymer ?
#
loop_
_entity_poly.entity_id
_entity_poly.type
_entity_poly.pdbx_seq_one_letter_code
_entity_poly.pdbx_strand_id
1 'polypeptide(L)'
;MRFFQKERVTVTTEVEVGRLPRTIDIALACSKEETKRLASVSPFTFFARHNLLEFKSPSDPLTPAEYKRIIARAYLYMAEVELDDLSMLTVCAVTSGKPVKVLDKIPELVKFSKISDALYFIP
;
A
#
# COMPACT_ATOMS: atom_id res chain seq x y z
N MET A 1 -21.67 -4.60 23.91
CA MET A 1 -22.94 -4.65 23.13
C MET A 1 -24.09 -3.87 23.76
N ARG A 2 -24.40 -4.01 25.06
CA ARG A 2 -25.54 -3.32 25.70
C ARG A 2 -25.51 -1.78 25.59
N PHE A 3 -24.32 -1.18 25.54
CA PHE A 3 -24.15 0.25 25.29
C PHE A 3 -24.66 0.64 23.89
N PHE A 4 -24.13 0.01 22.84
CA PHE A 4 -24.53 0.28 21.45
C PHE A 4 -25.99 -0.05 21.13
N GLN A 5 -26.58 -1.04 21.82
CA GLN A 5 -28.01 -1.37 21.69
C GLN A 5 -28.93 -0.23 22.17
N LYS A 6 -28.50 0.57 23.17
CA LYS A 6 -29.26 1.73 23.66
C LYS A 6 -29.24 2.90 22.68
N GLU A 7 -28.15 3.02 21.92
CA GLU A 7 -27.93 4.10 20.95
C GLU A 7 -28.60 3.86 19.59
N ARG A 8 -29.42 2.81 19.44
CA ARG A 8 -30.11 2.45 18.19
C ARG A 8 -29.17 2.31 16.98
N VAL A 9 -27.91 1.95 17.21
CA VAL A 9 -26.94 1.67 16.13
C VAL A 9 -26.94 0.18 15.80
N THR A 10 -26.77 -0.13 14.51
CA THR A 10 -26.61 -1.52 14.05
C THR A 10 -25.26 -2.05 14.50
N VAL A 11 -25.26 -3.17 15.22
CA VAL A 11 -24.03 -3.84 15.68
C VAL A 11 -23.86 -5.13 14.91
N THR A 12 -22.77 -5.24 14.16
CA THR A 12 -22.33 -6.49 13.56
C THR A 12 -21.06 -6.96 14.28
N THR A 13 -21.09 -8.16 14.83
CA THR A 13 -19.93 -8.78 15.49
C THR A 13 -19.26 -9.77 14.55
N GLU A 14 -17.97 -10.01 14.75
CA GLU A 14 -17.21 -11.06 14.03
C GLU A 14 -17.29 -10.93 12.50
N VAL A 15 -17.13 -9.70 12.01
CA VAL A 15 -17.09 -9.42 10.57
C VAL A 15 -15.76 -9.91 10.00
N GLU A 16 -15.84 -10.89 9.10
CA GLU A 16 -14.70 -11.31 8.30
C GLU A 16 -14.37 -10.24 7.25
N VAL A 17 -13.28 -9.52 7.45
CA VAL A 17 -12.84 -8.41 6.59
C VAL A 17 -12.00 -8.87 5.38
N GLY A 18 -11.75 -10.17 5.25
CA GLY A 18 -11.03 -10.75 4.11
C GLY A 18 -10.96 -12.28 4.14
N ARG A 19 -10.91 -12.87 2.95
CA ARG A 19 -10.64 -14.31 2.70
C ARG A 19 -9.35 -14.39 1.88
N LEU A 20 -8.28 -14.99 2.38
CA LEU A 20 -7.00 -15.15 1.67
C LEU A 20 -7.10 -16.22 0.55
N PRO A 21 -6.20 -16.24 -0.48
CA PRO A 21 -4.92 -15.54 -0.56
C PRO A 21 -4.94 -14.41 -1.59
N ARG A 22 -4.68 -13.18 -1.17
CA ARG A 22 -4.39 -12.08 -2.10
C ARG A 22 -2.89 -11.90 -2.13
N THR A 23 -2.31 -12.20 -3.28
CA THR A 23 -0.88 -12.08 -3.53
C THR A 23 -0.47 -10.61 -3.56
N ILE A 24 0.72 -10.34 -3.05
CA ILE A 24 1.50 -9.17 -3.44
C ILE A 24 2.34 -9.65 -4.63
N ASP A 25 2.42 -8.88 -5.71
CA ASP A 25 3.10 -9.35 -6.92
C ASP A 25 4.59 -9.62 -6.67
N ILE A 26 5.26 -8.71 -5.93
CA ILE A 26 6.64 -8.89 -5.50
C ILE A 26 6.81 -8.36 -4.07
N ALA A 27 7.41 -9.16 -3.19
CA ALA A 27 7.89 -8.73 -1.89
C ALA A 27 9.41 -8.95 -1.81
N LEU A 28 10.16 -7.89 -1.51
CA LEU A 28 11.60 -7.92 -1.36
C LEU A 28 11.97 -7.62 0.10
N ALA A 29 12.76 -8.50 0.72
CA ALA A 29 13.45 -8.22 1.97
C ALA A 29 14.93 -7.97 1.64
N CYS A 30 15.44 -6.79 1.99
CA CYS A 30 16.75 -6.31 1.57
C CYS A 30 17.63 -5.93 2.76
N SER A 31 18.92 -6.24 2.67
CA SER A 31 19.94 -5.66 3.54
C SER A 31 20.15 -4.16 3.24
N LYS A 32 20.86 -3.45 4.12
CA LYS A 32 21.20 -2.03 3.91
C LYS A 32 22.07 -1.81 2.66
N GLU A 33 22.92 -2.76 2.32
CA GLU A 33 23.75 -2.72 1.12
C GLU A 33 22.90 -2.94 -0.13
N GLU A 34 21.93 -3.83 -0.05
CA GLU A 34 21.01 -4.12 -1.14
C GLU A 34 20.06 -2.96 -1.42
N THR A 35 19.52 -2.30 -0.38
CA THR A 35 18.68 -1.10 -0.57
C THR A 35 19.45 0.02 -1.25
N LYS A 36 20.70 0.28 -0.82
CA LYS A 36 21.58 1.25 -1.47
C LYS A 36 21.86 0.90 -2.94
N ARG A 37 22.17 -0.37 -3.22
CA ARG A 37 22.43 -0.84 -4.58
C ARG A 37 21.19 -0.67 -5.46
N LEU A 38 20.02 -1.07 -4.98
CA LEU A 38 18.76 -0.92 -5.70
C LEU A 38 18.45 0.55 -5.99
N ALA A 39 18.61 1.44 -5.00
CA ALA A 39 18.42 2.87 -5.18
C ALA A 39 19.38 3.49 -6.22
N SER A 40 20.55 2.89 -6.48
CA SER A 40 21.50 3.37 -7.50
C SER A 40 21.18 2.91 -8.93
N VAL A 41 20.40 1.82 -9.09
CA VAL A 41 20.11 1.22 -10.41
C VAL A 41 18.64 1.31 -10.81
N SER A 42 17.82 1.92 -9.95
CA SER A 42 16.37 1.97 -10.08
C SER A 42 15.87 3.42 -10.04
N PRO A 43 14.77 3.75 -10.74
CA PRO A 43 14.07 5.01 -10.54
C PRO A 43 13.41 5.13 -9.15
N PHE A 44 13.29 4.03 -8.40
CA PHE A 44 12.75 4.04 -7.04
C PHE A 44 13.88 4.32 -6.05
N THR A 45 13.85 5.49 -5.41
CA THR A 45 14.89 5.92 -4.47
C THR A 45 14.55 5.62 -3.01
N PHE A 46 13.31 5.20 -2.72
CA PHE A 46 12.78 5.04 -1.37
C PHE A 46 12.74 3.59 -0.90
N PHE A 47 13.73 2.77 -1.26
CA PHE A 47 13.78 1.37 -0.82
C PHE A 47 14.01 1.28 0.70
N ALA A 48 13.12 0.60 1.39
CA ALA A 48 13.23 0.26 2.80
C ALA A 48 13.73 -1.18 2.98
N ARG A 49 13.75 -1.69 4.21
CA ARG A 49 14.14 -3.08 4.49
C ARG A 49 13.20 -4.07 3.80
N HIS A 50 11.91 -3.76 3.77
CA HIS A 50 10.90 -4.51 3.04
C HIS A 50 10.26 -3.63 1.97
N ASN A 51 10.03 -4.19 0.78
CA ASN A 51 9.51 -3.45 -0.36
C ASN A 51 8.48 -4.29 -1.09
N LEU A 52 7.25 -3.80 -1.16
CA LEU A 52 6.15 -4.45 -1.84
C LEU A 52 5.90 -3.72 -3.16
N LEU A 53 5.88 -4.46 -4.26
CA LEU A 53 5.56 -3.93 -5.57
C LEU A 53 4.25 -4.54 -6.06
N GLU A 54 3.35 -3.68 -6.54
CA GLU A 54 2.10 -4.07 -7.20
C GLU A 54 2.10 -3.49 -8.62
N PHE A 55 1.86 -4.32 -9.63
CA PHE A 55 1.86 -3.93 -11.03
C PHE A 55 0.43 -3.83 -11.56
N LYS A 56 0.16 -2.74 -12.27
CA LYS A 56 -1.15 -2.43 -12.86
C LYS A 56 -1.04 -2.30 -14.36
N SER A 57 -1.74 -3.18 -15.06
CA SER A 57 -1.81 -3.19 -16.52
C SER A 57 -2.73 -2.08 -17.04
N PRO A 58 -2.68 -1.76 -18.35
CA PRO A 58 -3.64 -0.81 -18.94
C PRO A 58 -5.11 -1.20 -18.75
N SER A 59 -5.41 -2.49 -18.64
CA SER A 59 -6.77 -3.02 -18.42
C SER A 59 -7.13 -3.16 -16.93
N ASP A 60 -6.17 -3.04 -16.02
CA ASP A 60 -6.35 -3.04 -14.56
C ASP A 60 -5.88 -1.72 -13.95
N PRO A 61 -6.67 -0.63 -14.05
CA PRO A 61 -6.24 0.67 -13.55
C PRO A 61 -6.21 0.70 -12.02
N LEU A 62 -5.21 1.38 -11.45
CA LEU A 62 -5.18 1.68 -10.03
C LEU A 62 -6.39 2.57 -9.67
N THR A 63 -7.32 2.02 -8.89
CA THR A 63 -8.49 2.74 -8.35
C THR A 63 -8.33 3.02 -6.86
N PRO A 64 -9.12 3.94 -6.26
CA PRO A 64 -9.08 4.15 -4.81
C PRO A 64 -9.36 2.88 -3.98
N ALA A 65 -10.23 2.00 -4.47
CA ALA A 65 -10.52 0.73 -3.82
C ALA A 65 -9.33 -0.23 -3.90
N GLU A 66 -8.67 -0.30 -5.06
CA GLU A 66 -7.44 -1.07 -5.24
C GLU A 66 -6.30 -0.54 -4.36
N TYR A 67 -6.11 0.78 -4.31
CA TYR A 67 -5.15 1.40 -3.41
C TYR A 67 -5.38 0.98 -1.95
N LYS A 68 -6.61 1.08 -1.44
CA LYS A 68 -6.96 0.63 -0.07
C LYS A 68 -6.64 -0.86 0.14
N ARG A 69 -6.89 -1.71 -0.87
CA ARG A 69 -6.57 -3.14 -0.80
C ARG A 69 -5.06 -3.37 -0.75
N ILE A 70 -4.27 -2.65 -1.55
CA ILE A 70 -2.81 -2.74 -1.54
C ILE A 70 -2.28 -2.34 -0.15
N ILE A 71 -2.76 -1.23 0.42
CA ILE A 71 -2.36 -0.81 1.77
C ILE A 71 -2.78 -1.83 2.82
N ALA A 72 -4.01 -2.35 2.78
CA ALA A 72 -4.45 -3.39 3.71
C ALA A 72 -3.56 -4.65 3.64
N ARG A 73 -3.14 -5.07 2.44
CA ARG A 73 -2.20 -6.18 2.25
C ARG A 73 -0.82 -5.86 2.82
N ALA A 74 -0.35 -4.62 2.70
CA ALA A 74 0.91 -4.19 3.27
C ALA A 74 0.93 -4.33 4.79
N TYR A 75 -0.15 -3.93 5.47
CA TYR A 75 -0.29 -4.14 6.92
C TYR A 75 -0.38 -5.61 7.32
N LEU A 76 -1.11 -6.43 6.53
CA LEU A 76 -1.12 -7.87 6.76
C LEU A 76 0.28 -8.48 6.61
N TYR A 77 1.00 -8.12 5.55
CA TYR A 77 2.38 -8.55 5.36
C TYR A 77 3.26 -8.18 6.55
N MET A 78 3.18 -6.94 7.05
CA MET A 78 3.94 -6.52 8.23
C MET A 78 3.64 -7.38 9.45
N ALA A 79 2.37 -7.73 9.68
CA ALA A 79 1.99 -8.61 10.78
C ALA A 79 2.57 -10.03 10.61
N GLU A 80 2.57 -10.58 9.40
CA GLU A 80 3.13 -11.90 9.09
C GLU A 80 4.66 -11.96 9.25
N VAL A 81 5.36 -10.86 8.98
CA VAL A 81 6.83 -10.77 9.11
C VAL A 81 7.29 -10.04 10.37
N GLU A 82 6.38 -9.79 11.31
CA GLU A 82 6.63 -9.15 12.61
C GLU A 82 7.39 -7.80 12.50
N LEU A 83 6.92 -6.93 11.59
CA LEU A 83 7.43 -5.56 11.44
C LEU A 83 6.56 -4.56 12.19
N ASP A 84 7.10 -3.98 13.27
CA ASP A 84 6.39 -2.98 14.08
C ASP A 84 6.59 -1.53 13.61
N ASP A 85 7.62 -1.27 12.79
CA ASP A 85 7.95 0.07 12.29
C ASP A 85 7.59 0.21 10.80
N LEU A 86 6.64 1.10 10.51
CA LEU A 86 6.21 1.45 9.16
C LEU A 86 7.35 2.00 8.30
N SER A 87 8.37 2.63 8.90
CA SER A 87 9.53 3.13 8.16
C SER A 87 10.37 2.02 7.52
N MET A 88 10.17 0.76 7.97
CA MET A 88 10.85 -0.41 7.40
C MET A 88 10.17 -0.95 6.14
N LEU A 89 9.00 -0.43 5.75
CA LEU A 89 8.24 -0.90 4.60
C LEU A 89 8.02 0.21 3.56
N THR A 90 8.31 -0.09 2.30
CA THR A 90 7.84 0.72 1.16
C THR A 90 6.83 -0.06 0.34
N VAL A 91 5.78 0.62 -0.11
CA VAL A 91 4.80 0.08 -1.06
C VAL A 91 4.87 0.88 -2.36
N CYS A 92 5.14 0.19 -3.45
CA CYS A 92 5.25 0.77 -4.78
C CYS A 92 4.14 0.22 -5.68
N ALA A 93 3.27 1.11 -6.16
CA ALA A 93 2.29 0.76 -7.20
C ALA A 93 2.80 1.27 -8.55
N VAL A 94 3.10 0.34 -9.47
CA VAL A 94 3.59 0.64 -10.81
C VAL A 94 2.44 0.55 -11.80
N THR A 95 2.12 1.65 -12.46
CA THR A 95 0.97 1.75 -13.37
C THR A 95 1.41 2.05 -14.80
N SER A 96 0.73 1.49 -15.79
CA SER A 96 1.06 1.71 -17.22
C SER A 96 0.85 3.16 -17.70
N GLY A 97 0.10 3.96 -16.94
CA GLY A 97 -0.15 5.37 -17.20
C GLY A 97 -0.44 6.11 -15.89
N LYS A 98 -0.49 7.44 -15.94
CA LYS A 98 -0.76 8.28 -14.76
C LYS A 98 -2.10 7.87 -14.12
N PRO A 99 -2.14 7.47 -12.84
CA PRO A 99 -3.35 7.00 -12.20
C PRO A 99 -4.22 8.19 -11.73
N VAL A 100 -4.75 8.97 -12.67
CA VAL A 100 -5.46 10.24 -12.43
C VAL A 100 -6.58 10.08 -11.40
N LYS A 101 -7.43 9.06 -11.54
CA LYS A 101 -8.55 8.80 -10.61
C LYS A 101 -8.11 8.59 -9.15
N VAL A 102 -6.90 8.08 -8.96
CA VAL A 102 -6.30 7.88 -7.65
C VAL A 102 -5.64 9.17 -7.21
N LEU A 103 -4.83 9.82 -8.03
CA LEU A 103 -4.20 11.11 -7.67
C LEU A 103 -5.21 12.22 -7.36
N ASP A 104 -6.37 12.24 -8.01
CA ASP A 104 -7.44 13.22 -7.75
C ASP A 104 -8.12 12.97 -6.39
N LYS A 105 -8.22 11.71 -5.98
CA LYS A 105 -8.88 11.28 -4.74
C LYS A 105 -7.91 11.02 -3.59
N ILE A 106 -6.62 10.86 -3.88
CA ILE A 106 -5.57 10.66 -2.88
C ILE A 106 -5.57 11.80 -1.87
N PRO A 107 -5.73 13.10 -2.20
CA PRO A 107 -5.80 14.15 -1.18
C PRO A 107 -6.87 13.90 -0.11
N GLU A 108 -7.95 13.20 -0.45
CA GLU A 108 -9.01 12.80 0.49
C GLU A 108 -8.60 11.59 1.35
N LEU A 109 -7.63 10.80 0.90
CA LEU A 109 -7.17 9.56 1.53
C LEU A 109 -5.89 9.76 2.34
N VAL A 110 -4.88 10.43 1.78
CA VAL A 110 -3.53 10.63 2.32
C VAL A 110 -2.88 11.88 1.70
N LYS A 111 -1.97 12.52 2.44
CA LYS A 111 -1.12 13.58 1.87
C LYS A 111 -0.14 12.96 0.87
N PHE A 112 0.20 13.67 -0.20
CA PHE A 112 1.22 13.22 -1.14
C PHE A 112 1.98 14.39 -1.76
N SER A 113 3.14 14.09 -2.35
CA SER A 113 3.96 15.04 -3.08
C SER A 113 4.35 14.48 -4.44
N LYS A 114 4.25 15.29 -5.50
CA LYS A 114 4.80 14.96 -6.82
C LYS A 114 6.31 15.19 -6.77
N ILE A 115 7.09 14.13 -6.99
CA ILE A 115 8.56 14.19 -7.04
C ILE A 115 9.03 14.46 -8.46
N SER A 116 8.39 13.84 -9.45
CA SER A 116 8.63 14.06 -10.88
C SER A 116 7.37 13.77 -11.70
N ASP A 117 7.42 13.87 -13.03
CA ASP A 117 6.25 13.65 -13.90
C ASP A 117 5.58 12.28 -13.73
N ALA A 118 6.35 11.26 -13.37
CA ALA A 118 5.90 9.89 -13.19
C ALA A 118 6.06 9.35 -11.76
N LEU A 119 6.61 10.13 -10.82
CA LEU A 119 6.88 9.68 -9.45
C LEU A 119 6.15 10.55 -8.42
N TYR A 120 5.39 9.88 -7.55
CA TYR A 120 4.63 10.48 -6.47
C TYR A 120 5.01 9.79 -5.16
N PHE A 121 5.18 10.56 -4.10
CA PHE A 121 5.53 10.06 -2.77
C PHE A 121 4.39 10.32 -1.79
N ILE A 122 4.05 9.30 -1.02
CA ILE A 122 3.08 9.34 0.07
C ILE A 122 3.90 9.04 1.34
N PRO A 123 4.03 10.00 2.28
CA PRO A 123 4.76 9.80 3.53
C PRO A 123 4.02 8.86 4.48
#